data_AF-A0A3E1D598-F1
#
_entry.id   AF-A0A3E1D598-F1
#
_cell.length_a   1.000
_cell.length_b   1.000
_cell.length_c   1.000
_cell.angle_alpha   90.00
_cell.angle_beta   90.00
_cell.angle_gamma   90.00
#
_symmetry.space_group_name_H-M   'P 1'
#
loop_
_entity.id
_entity.type
_entity.pdbx_description
1 polymer ?
#
loop_
_entity_poly.entity_id
_entity_poly.type
_entity_poly.pdbx_seq_one_letter_code
_entity_poly.pdbx_strand_id
1 'polypeptide(L)'
;MLKILWHLGVVLGLALTSAKICYAVDSYRFLHVHIDTLWYIFLFLLGVLFVPFILIAVLTWHYAESKVDPKDQQAISVESEK
;
A
#
# COMPACT_ATOMS: atom_id res chain seq x y z
N MET A 1 -4.44 12.77 10.93
CA MET A 1 -4.10 11.64 10.02
C MET A 1 -3.23 12.03 8.83
N LEU A 2 -3.46 13.19 8.18
CA LEU A 2 -2.65 13.65 7.03
C LEU A 2 -1.13 13.70 7.30
N LYS A 3 -0.72 14.10 8.52
CA LYS A 3 0.70 14.17 8.92
C LYS A 3 1.37 12.78 8.95
N ILE A 4 0.66 11.74 9.39
CA ILE A 4 1.20 10.36 9.43
C ILE A 4 1.41 9.82 8.01
N LEU A 5 0.46 10.10 7.10
CA LEU A 5 0.54 9.72 5.70
C LEU A 5 1.70 10.43 4.99
N TRP A 6 1.95 11.69 5.35
CA TRP A 6 3.07 12.47 4.84
C TRP A 6 4.42 11.91 5.33
N HIS A 7 4.54 11.57 6.62
CA HIS A 7 5.74 10.94 7.16
C HIS A 7 5.99 9.54 6.56
N LEU A 8 4.95 8.74 6.33
CA LEU A 8 5.08 7.45 5.65
C LEU A 8 5.60 7.61 4.21
N GLY A 9 5.07 8.60 3.47
CA GLY A 9 5.53 8.92 2.12
C GLY A 9 6.98 9.42 2.09
N VAL A 10 7.39 10.22 3.08
CA VAL A 10 8.78 10.70 3.20
C VAL A 10 9.74 9.56 3.54
N VAL A 11 9.37 8.66 4.46
CA VAL A 11 10.19 7.49 4.80
C VAL A 11 10.33 6.54 3.61
N LEU A 12 9.24 6.32 2.87
CA LEU A 12 9.26 5.52 1.64
C LEU A 12 10.11 6.17 0.55
N GLY A 13 9.99 7.49 0.36
CA GLY A 13 10.84 8.25 -0.57
C GLY A 13 12.32 8.20 -0.21
N LEU A 14 12.65 8.30 1.07
CA LEU A 14 14.03 8.17 1.56
C LEU A 14 14.59 6.77 1.31
N ALA A 15 13.80 5.72 1.55
CA ALA A 15 14.18 4.35 1.25
C ALA A 15 14.48 4.14 -0.26
N LEU A 16 13.68 4.75 -1.14
CA LEU A 16 13.88 4.70 -2.59
C LEU A 16 15.15 5.41 -3.05
N THR A 17 15.55 6.51 -2.40
CA THR A 17 16.83 7.20 -2.72
C THR A 17 18.08 6.38 -2.35
N SER A 18 17.94 5.38 -1.48
CA SER A 18 19.04 4.49 -1.11
C SER A 18 19.22 3.31 -2.07
N ALA A 19 18.34 3.16 -3.07
CA ALA A 19 18.48 2.16 -4.11
C ALA A 19 19.65 2.51 -5.03
N LYS A 20 20.73 1.72 -4.96
CA LYS A 20 21.90 1.91 -5.82
C LYS A 20 21.55 1.55 -7.27
N ILE A 21 21.69 2.51 -8.18
CA ILE A 21 21.57 2.28 -9.63
C ILE A 21 22.86 1.59 -10.09
N CYS A 22 22.79 0.27 -10.31
CA CYS A 22 23.92 -0.48 -10.86
C CYS A 22 23.91 -0.37 -12.39
N TYR A 23 24.94 0.28 -12.94
CA TYR A 23 25.11 0.53 -14.37
C TYR A 23 25.55 -0.76 -15.08
N ALA A 24 24.67 -1.31 -15.92
CA ALA A 24 24.89 -2.56 -16.63
C ALA A 24 25.55 -2.28 -17.99
N VAL A 25 26.89 -2.28 -18.01
CA VAL A 25 27.70 -2.15 -19.24
C VAL A 25 28.00 -3.51 -19.90
N ASP A 26 27.71 -4.63 -19.22
CA ASP A 26 27.87 -6.00 -19.74
C ASP A 26 26.67 -6.93 -19.37
N SER A 27 25.45 -6.50 -19.72
CA SER A 27 24.18 -6.98 -19.13
C SER A 27 23.76 -8.41 -19.48
N TYR A 28 24.38 -9.06 -20.48
CA TYR A 28 23.94 -10.39 -20.94
C TYR A 28 24.85 -11.54 -20.49
N ARG A 29 26.07 -11.23 -20.02
CA ARG A 29 27.07 -12.28 -19.72
C ARG A 29 27.08 -12.74 -18.26
N PHE A 30 26.47 -11.98 -17.34
CA PHE A 30 26.57 -12.25 -15.90
C PHE A 30 25.24 -12.25 -15.13
N LEU A 31 24.09 -12.25 -15.82
CA LEU A 31 22.80 -12.55 -15.19
C LEU A 31 22.65 -14.07 -14.96
N HIS A 32 23.62 -14.66 -14.27
CA HIS A 32 23.41 -15.95 -13.62
C HIS A 32 22.39 -15.71 -12.51
N VAL A 33 21.13 -16.00 -12.82
CA VAL A 33 20.04 -15.90 -11.84
C VAL A 33 20.20 -17.08 -10.89
N HIS A 34 20.84 -16.84 -9.75
CA HIS A 34 20.96 -17.83 -8.69
C HIS A 34 19.61 -17.97 -7.99
N ILE A 35 19.34 -19.17 -7.45
CA ILE A 35 18.07 -19.48 -6.75
C ILE A 35 17.80 -18.46 -5.64
N ASP A 36 18.83 -18.03 -4.92
CA ASP A 36 18.74 -16.97 -3.91
C ASP A 36 18.24 -15.65 -4.48
N THR A 37 18.73 -15.25 -5.66
CA THR A 37 18.30 -14.00 -6.32
C THR A 37 16.83 -14.05 -6.72
N LEU A 38 16.30 -15.22 -7.13
CA LEU A 38 14.88 -15.39 -7.43
C LEU A 38 14.01 -15.18 -6.19
N TRP A 39 14.44 -15.68 -5.03
CA TRP A 39 13.71 -15.49 -3.77
C TRP A 39 13.55 -14.02 -3.42
N TYR A 40 14.62 -13.23 -3.54
CA TYR A 40 14.56 -11.78 -3.27
C TYR A 40 13.63 -11.05 -4.23
N ILE A 41 13.67 -11.40 -5.53
CA ILE A 41 12.77 -10.82 -6.53
C ILE A 41 11.31 -11.21 -6.24
N PHE A 42 11.06 -12.48 -5.90
CA PHE A 42 9.72 -12.96 -5.58
C PHE A 42 9.12 -12.25 -4.38
N LEU A 43 9.87 -12.13 -3.28
CA LEU A 43 9.43 -11.42 -2.07
C LEU A 43 9.22 -9.93 -2.33
N PHE A 44 10.08 -9.32 -3.13
CA PHE A 44 9.92 -7.91 -3.53
C PHE A 44 8.65 -7.72 -4.35
N LEU A 45 8.44 -8.55 -5.37
CA LEU A 45 7.28 -8.47 -6.24
C LEU A 45 5.99 -8.73 -5.46
N LEU A 46 6.02 -9.69 -4.52
CA LEU A 46 4.94 -9.97 -3.60
C LEU A 46 4.59 -8.74 -2.76
N GLY A 47 5.58 -8.14 -2.10
CA GLY A 47 5.35 -6.93 -1.29
C GLY A 47 4.75 -5.79 -2.12
N VAL A 48 5.39 -5.45 -3.24
CA VAL A 48 4.94 -4.34 -4.11
C VAL A 48 3.52 -4.58 -4.66
N LEU A 49 3.20 -5.82 -5.02
CA LEU A 49 1.88 -6.18 -5.53
C LEU A 49 0.81 -6.07 -4.43
N PHE A 50 1.08 -6.55 -3.21
CA PHE A 50 0.08 -6.63 -2.14
C PHE A 50 -0.10 -5.34 -1.34
N VAL A 51 0.92 -4.48 -1.25
CA VAL A 51 0.85 -3.18 -0.55
C VAL A 51 -0.37 -2.33 -0.94
N PRO A 52 -0.69 -2.08 -2.23
CA PRO A 52 -1.86 -1.28 -2.58
C PRO A 52 -3.18 -1.92 -2.14
N PHE A 53 -3.31 -3.26 -2.19
CA PHE A 53 -4.52 -3.95 -1.75
C PHE A 53 -4.72 -3.86 -0.24
N ILE A 54 -3.65 -4.08 0.53
CA ILE A 54 -3.68 -3.97 1.99
C ILE A 54 -4.02 -2.53 2.38
N LEU A 55 -3.44 -1.54 1.70
CA LEU A 55 -3.72 -0.13 1.95
C LEU A 55 -5.20 0.22 1.70
N ILE A 56 -5.77 -0.25 0.58
CA ILE A 56 -7.18 -0.05 0.27
C ILE A 56 -8.08 -0.73 1.32
N ALA A 57 -7.77 -1.97 1.71
CA ALA A 57 -8.54 -2.71 2.71
C ALA A 57 -8.56 -1.99 4.07
N VAL A 58 -7.38 -1.57 4.56
CA VAL A 58 -7.26 -0.83 5.83
C VAL A 58 -7.98 0.52 5.75
N LEU A 59 -7.83 1.24 4.65
CA LEU A 59 -8.47 2.56 4.48
C LEU A 59 -10.00 2.43 4.43
N THR A 60 -10.50 1.42 3.75
CA THR A 60 -11.93 1.13 3.63
C THR A 60 -12.51 0.73 4.98
N TRP A 61 -11.83 -0.16 5.71
CA TRP A 61 -12.23 -0.57 7.06
C TRP A 61 -12.32 0.63 8.00
N HIS A 62 -11.25 1.43 8.08
CA HIS A 62 -11.18 2.59 8.94
C HIS A 62 -12.25 3.64 8.60
N TYR A 63 -12.50 3.86 7.30
CA TYR A 63 -13.47 4.87 6.88
C TYR A 63 -14.92 4.38 6.98
N ALA A 64 -15.18 3.09 6.81
CA ALA A 64 -16.51 2.49 7.01
C ALA A 64 -16.98 2.63 8.46
N GLU A 65 -16.08 2.43 9.43
CA GLU A 65 -16.38 2.61 10.85
C GLU A 65 -16.67 4.09 11.20
N SER A 66 -16.06 5.04 10.48
CA SER A 66 -16.26 6.48 10.68
C SER A 66 -17.60 7.02 10.16
N LYS A 67 -18.40 6.24 9.43
CA LYS A 67 -19.64 6.74 8.79
C LYS A 67 -20.92 6.39 9.52
N VAL A 68 -20.83 5.65 10.61
CA VAL A 68 -22.00 5.38 11.46
C VAL A 68 -22.23 6.62 12.33
N ASP A 69 -22.66 7.72 11.71
CA ASP A 69 -23.32 8.79 12.43
C ASP A 69 -24.75 8.29 12.74
N PRO A 70 -25.14 8.15 14.03
CA PRO A 70 -26.45 7.65 14.43
C PRO A 70 -27.64 8.55 14.02
N LYS A 71 -27.41 9.62 13.25
CA LYS A 71 -28.48 10.51 12.75
C LYS A 71 -29.18 10.02 11.48
N ASP A 72 -28.53 9.23 10.63
CA ASP A 72 -29.13 8.80 9.36
C ASP A 72 -30.11 7.61 9.51
N GLN A 73 -30.04 6.86 10.61
CA GLN A 73 -30.99 5.77 10.90
C GLN A 73 -32.33 6.28 11.50
N GLN A 74 -32.34 7.48 12.08
CA GLN A 74 -33.56 8.09 12.63
C GLN A 74 -34.41 8.79 11.56
N ALA A 75 -33.81 9.26 10.46
CA ALA A 75 -34.56 9.87 9.36
C ALA A 75 -35.36 8.83 8.54
N ILE A 76 -34.85 7.59 8.43
CA ILE A 76 -35.49 6.53 7.64
C ILE A 76 -36.65 5.86 8.42
N SER A 77 -36.60 5.88 9.75
CA SER A 77 -37.65 5.30 10.60
C SER A 77 -38.82 6.25 10.89
N VAL A 78 -38.63 7.57 10.75
CA VAL A 78 -39.72 8.57 10.94
C VAL A 78 -40.54 8.80 9.65
N GLU A 79 -39.95 8.62 8.46
CA GLU A 79 -40.64 8.77 7.16
C GLU A 79 -41.54 7.57 6.82
N SER A 80 -41.27 6.38 7.39
CA SER A 80 -42.07 5.17 7.13
C SER A 80 -43.33 5.05 8.02
N GLU A 81 -43.52 5.95 8.99
CA GLU A 81 -44.67 5.98 9.91
C GLU A 81 -45.49 7.28 9.76
N LYS A 82 -45.54 7.87 8.57
CA LYS A 82 -46.40 9.03 8.28
C LYS A 82 -47.20 8.86 6.99
#